data_AF-A0A6L8FZ05-F1
#
_entry.id   AF-A0A6L8FZ05-F1
#
_cell.length_a   1.000
_cell.length_b   1.000
_cell.length_c   1.000
_cell.angle_alpha   90.00
_cell.angle_beta   90.00
_cell.angle_gamma   90.00
#
_symmetry.space_group_name_H-M   'P 1'
#
loop_
_entity.id
_entity.type
_entity.pdbx_description
1 polymer ?
#
loop_
_entity_poly.entity_id
_entity_poly.type
_entity_poly.pdbx_seq_one_letter_code
_entity_poly.pdbx_strand_id
1 'polypeptide(L)' 'AEGGALALVETGDRIRIDIPKRKIDVLIADAELSARRQKIDAYRPRNRQRHIPQSLQAYAALTTSAAHGAVRDVGQLQK' A
#
# COMPACT_ATOMS: atom_id res chain seq x y z
N ALA A 1 -0.29 3.40 -5.77
CA ALA A 1 0.02 2.63 -4.55
C ALA A 1 1.08 1.60 -4.90
N GLU A 2 2.18 1.53 -4.15
CA GLU A 2 3.39 0.78 -4.53
C GLU A 2 3.35 -0.73 -4.21
N GLY A 3 2.17 -1.32 -3.96
CA GLY A 3 2.06 -2.77 -3.69
C GLY A 3 2.76 -3.21 -2.40
N GLY A 4 2.68 -2.39 -1.34
CA GLY A 4 3.25 -2.71 -0.03
C GLY A 4 2.60 -3.94 0.62
N ALA A 5 3.33 -4.60 1.52
CA ALA A 5 2.90 -5.85 2.17
C ALA A 5 1.60 -5.70 3.00
N LEU A 6 1.28 -4.48 3.45
CA LEU A 6 0.02 -4.17 4.14
C LEU A 6 -1.22 -4.56 3.32
N ALA A 7 -1.13 -4.56 1.99
CA ALA A 7 -2.25 -4.94 1.14
C ALA A 7 -2.58 -6.45 1.20
N LEU A 8 -1.70 -7.28 1.76
CA LEU A 8 -1.82 -8.75 1.83
C LEU A 8 -2.32 -9.25 3.18
N VAL A 9 -2.48 -8.35 4.15
CA VAL A 9 -2.93 -8.69 5.50
C VAL A 9 -4.44 -8.92 5.49
N GLU A 10 -4.87 -9.97 6.17
CA GLU A 10 -6.28 -10.35 6.32
C GLU A 10 -6.73 -10.24 7.78
N THR A 11 -8.04 -10.11 8.00
CA THR A 11 -8.60 -10.04 9.35
C THR A 11 -8.30 -11.33 10.11
N GLY A 12 -7.67 -11.18 11.28
CA GLY A 12 -7.25 -12.31 12.12
C GLY A 12 -5.76 -12.59 12.10
N ASP A 13 -5.00 -12.00 11.16
CA ASP A 13 -3.55 -12.09 11.17
C ASP A 13 -2.97 -11.41 12.42
N ARG A 14 -1.99 -12.08 13.05
CA ARG A 14 -1.28 -11.51 14.20
C ARG A 14 -0.18 -10.59 13.72
N ILE A 15 -0.13 -9.37 14.26
CA ILE A 15 0.92 -8.40 13.97
C ILE A 15 1.76 -8.21 15.23
N ARG A 16 3.08 -8.35 15.10
CA ARG A 16 4.04 -8.05 16.16
C ARG A 16 4.61 -6.66 15.94
N ILE A 17 4.47 -5.79 16.94
CA ILE A 17 5.07 -4.47 16.97
C ILE A 17 6.11 -4.46 18.08
N ASP A 18 7.39 -4.42 17.70
CA ASP A 18 8.52 -4.33 18.63
C ASP A 18 9.07 -2.90 18.56
N ILE A 19 8.65 -2.06 19.52
CA ILE A 19 9.04 -0.65 19.59
C ILE A 19 10.54 -0.50 19.86
N PRO A 20 11.15 -1.20 20.84
CA PRO A 20 12.60 -1.12 21.06
C PRO A 20 13.43 -1.46 19.82
N LYS A 21 13.03 -2.49 19.06
CA LYS A 21 13.75 -2.90 17.84
C LYS A 21 13.29 -2.17 16.58
N ARG A 22 12.28 -1.28 16.67
CA ARG A 22 11.66 -0.58 15.53
C ARG A 22 11.22 -1.53 14.41
N LYS A 23 10.62 -2.66 14.78
CA LYS A 23 10.15 -3.68 13.84
C LYS A 23 8.63 -3.86 13.90
N ILE A 24 8.05 -4.09 12.73
CA ILE A 24 6.64 -4.45 12.56
C ILE A 24 6.61 -5.66 11.64
N ASP A 25 6.17 -6.80 12.17
CA ASP A 25 6.11 -8.07 11.44
C ASP A 25 4.67 -8.59 11.42
N VAL A 26 4.25 -9.15 10.29
CA VAL A 26 3.03 -9.96 10.23
C VAL A 26 3.43 -11.40 10.49
N LEU A 27 2.86 -12.03 11.51
CA LEU A 27 3.22 -13.37 11.98
C LEU A 27 2.54 -14.46 11.16
N ILE A 28 2.83 -14.47 9.86
CA ILE A 28 2.40 -15.48 8.89
C ILE A 28 3.61 -16.03 8.15
N ALA A 29 3.51 -17.25 7.63
CA ALA A 29 4.62 -17.87 6.90
C ALA A 29 4.86 -17.17 5.54
N ASP A 30 6.12 -17.10 5.10
CA ASP A 30 6.48 -16.47 3.82
C ASP A 30 5.80 -17.13 2.61
N ALA A 31 5.53 -18.44 2.70
CA ALA A 31 4.78 -19.17 1.68
C ALA A 31 3.33 -18.66 1.56
N GLU A 32 2.69 -18.35 2.69
CA GLU A 32 1.32 -17.80 2.72
C GLU A 32 1.31 -16.37 2.18
N LEU A 33 2.28 -15.53 2.58
CA LEU A 33 2.44 -14.18 2.02
C LEU A 33 2.61 -14.20 0.50
N SER A 34 3.42 -15.13 0.00
CA SER A 34 3.67 -15.30 -1.43
C SER A 34 2.42 -15.78 -2.17
N ALA A 35 1.68 -16.73 -1.59
CA ALA A 35 0.40 -17.18 -2.14
C ALA A 35 -0.63 -16.05 -2.21
N ARG A 36 -0.72 -15.20 -1.17
CA ARG A 36 -1.61 -14.02 -1.17
C ARG A 36 -1.17 -12.97 -2.17
N ARG A 37 0.14 -12.76 -2.35
CA ARG A 37 0.71 -11.86 -3.36
C ARG A 37 0.26 -12.22 -4.78
N GLN A 38 0.18 -13.52 -5.09
CA GLN A 38 -0.25 -14.01 -6.40
C GLN A 38 -1.77 -13.88 -6.62
N LYS A 39 -2.57 -13.89 -5.55
CA LYS A 39 -4.03 -13.80 -5.62
C LYS A 39 -4.57 -12.37 -5.67
N ILE A 40 -3.75 -11.38 -5.26
CA ILE A 40 -4.14 -9.98 -5.24
C ILE A 40 -3.67 -9.28 -6.51
N ASP A 41 -4.63 -8.91 -7.36
CA ASP A 41 -4.47 -7.79 -8.29
C ASP A 41 -4.35 -6.49 -7.49
N ALA A 42 -3.72 -5.46 -8.08
CA ALA A 42 -3.48 -4.16 -7.44
C ALA A 42 -4.67 -3.72 -6.55
N TYR A 43 -4.42 -3.61 -5.23
CA TYR A 43 -5.48 -3.40 -4.24
C TYR A 43 -6.38 -2.22 -4.61
N ARG A 44 -7.68 -2.49 -4.75
CA ARG A 44 -8.73 -1.49 -4.93
C ARG A 44 -9.86 -1.76 -3.92
N PRO A 45 -10.35 -0.73 -3.20
CA PRO A 45 -11.45 -0.91 -2.27
C PRO A 45 -12.73 -1.26 -3.03
N ARG A 46 -13.31 -2.42 -2.70
CA ARG A 46 -14.41 -3.05 -3.46
C ARG A 46 -15.69 -2.21 -3.52
N ASN A 47 -16.06 -1.55 -2.42
CA ASN A 47 -17.39 -0.92 -2.26
C ASN A 47 -17.33 0.61 -2.08
N ARG A 48 -16.27 1.28 -2.54
CA ARG A 48 -16.10 2.73 -2.29
C ARG A 48 -16.61 3.58 -3.46
N GLN A 49 -17.84 4.06 -3.35
CA GLN A 49 -18.41 5.05 -4.26
C GLN A 49 -18.24 6.45 -3.67
N ARG A 50 -17.31 7.23 -4.24
CA ARG A 50 -17.14 8.65 -3.89
C ARG A 50 -16.78 9.45 -5.13
N HIS A 51 -17.26 10.68 -5.22
CA HIS A 51 -16.77 11.62 -6.22
C HIS A 51 -15.32 12.02 -5.86
N ILE A 52 -14.40 11.89 -6.81
CA ILE A 52 -13.00 12.29 -6.65
C ILE A 52 -12.74 13.48 -7.57
N PRO A 53 -12.59 14.71 -7.03
CA PRO A 53 -12.30 15.88 -7.83
C PRO A 53 -10.97 15.74 -8.57
N GLN A 54 -10.85 16.40 -9.72
CA GLN A 54 -9.64 16.35 -10.56
C GLN A 54 -8.36 16.74 -9.81
N SER A 55 -8.45 17.69 -8.87
CA SER A 55 -7.31 18.08 -8.02
C SER A 55 -6.73 16.90 -7.21
N LEU A 56 -7.59 16.01 -6.70
CA LEU A 56 -7.17 14.82 -5.96
C LEU A 56 -6.68 13.71 -6.87
N GLN A 57 -7.20 13.62 -8.11
CA GLN A 57 -6.69 12.68 -9.11
C GLN A 57 -5.26 13.08 -9.51
N ALA A 58 -5.04 14.37 -9.78
CA ALA A 58 -3.71 14.91 -10.10
C ALA A 58 -2.73 14.76 -8.92
N TYR A 59 -3.19 14.94 -7.67
CA TYR A 59 -2.36 14.64 -6.50
C TYR A 59 -1.95 13.16 -6.47
N ALA A 60 -2.92 12.24 -6.58
CA ALA A 60 -2.65 10.80 -6.54
C ALA A 60 -1.71 10.30 -7.65
N ALA A 61 -1.70 10.95 -8.82
CA ALA A 61 -0.81 10.63 -9.92
C ALA A 61 0.63 11.12 -9.73
N LEU A 62 0.83 12.16 -8.92
CA LEU A 62 2.12 12.86 -8.77
C LEU A 62 2.83 12.56 -7.45
N THR A 63 2.10 12.13 -6.42
CA THR A 63 2.66 11.93 -5.09
C THR A 63 3.55 10.69 -5.02
N THR A 64 4.77 10.86 -4.51
CA THR A 64 5.73 9.78 -4.25
C THR A 64 5.44 9.08 -2.92
N SER A 65 6.16 7.98 -2.65
CA SER A 65 6.07 7.25 -1.39
C SER A 65 6.30 8.16 -0.17
N ALA A 66 5.62 7.88 0.94
CA ALA A 66 5.82 8.60 2.20
C ALA A 66 7.26 8.46 2.74
N ALA A 67 7.94 7.36 2.39
CA ALA A 67 9.37 7.18 2.68
C ALA A 67 10.27 8.23 2.01
N HIS A 68 9.80 8.85 0.92
CA HIS A 68 10.46 9.94 0.19
C HIS A 68 9.84 11.31 0.50
N GLY A 69 9.01 11.41 1.55
CA GLY A 69 8.39 12.67 1.98
C GLY A 69 7.08 13.01 1.27
N ALA A 70 6.49 12.10 0.48
CA ALA A 70 5.22 12.32 -0.22
C ALA A 70 5.19 13.58 -1.11
N VAL A 71 6.36 13.89 -1.69
CA VAL A 71 6.54 15.03 -2.60
C VAL A 71 5.88 14.77 -3.95
N ARG A 72 5.67 15.83 -4.74
CA ARG A 72 5.13 15.73 -6.09
C ARG A 72 6.26 15.55 -7.08
N ASP A 73 6.25 14.48 -7.85
CA ASP A 73 7.17 14.23 -8.94
C ASP A 73 6.46 14.40 -10.29
N VAL A 74 6.80 15.47 -11.00
CA VAL A 74 6.24 15.84 -12.30
C VAL A 74 6.75 14.94 -13.43
N GLY A 75 7.90 14.28 -13.24
CA GLY A 75 8.44 13.32 -14.20
C GLY A 75 7.52 12.12 -14.45
N GLN A 76 6.61 11.83 -13.51
CA GLN A 76 5.59 10.77 -13.65
C GLN A 76 4.56 11.04 -14.75
N LEU A 77 4.39 12.29 -15.21
CA LEU A 77 3.48 12.65 -16.30
C LEU A 77 4.08 12.47 -17.69
N GLN A 78 5.40 12.25 -17.78
CA GLN A 78 6.13 12.12 -19.05
C GLN A 78 6.31 10.66 -19.49
N LYS A 79 5.68 9.71 -18.78
CA LYS A 79 5.71 8.27 -19.07
C LYS A 79 4.49 7.82 -19.85
#